data_AF-A0A1A8EL31-F1
#
_entry.id   AF-A0A1A8EL31-F1
#
_cell.length_a   1.000
_cell.length_b   1.000
_cell.length_c   1.000
_cell.angle_alpha   90.00
_cell.angle_beta   90.00
_cell.angle_gamma   90.00
#
_symmetry.space_group_name_H-M   'P 1'
#
loop_
_entity.id
_entity.type
_entity.pdbx_description
1 polymer ?
#
loop_
_entity_poly.entity_id
_entity_poly.type
_entity_poly.pdbx_seq_one_letter_code
_entity_poly.pdbx_strand_id
1 'polypeptide(L)'
;KVQNSLDWMMFSEVAQNSLRMYNVEPGATYEVQVRCSLDHSSWSDWSKATFVEVHGYFRNQRLVWTLVFVFSLIPFLAVICILILKRKLVKQWILPPIP
;
A
#
# COMPACT_ATOMS: atom_id res chain seq x y z
N LYS A 1 -17.72 -11.90 -5.19
CA LYS A 1 -19.05 -11.68 -4.58
C LYS A 1 -18.86 -10.51 -3.63
N VAL A 2 -19.38 -9.33 -3.97
CA VAL A 2 -19.18 -8.11 -3.17
C VAL A 2 -19.94 -8.32 -1.86
N GLN A 3 -19.20 -8.44 -0.75
CA GLN A 3 -19.78 -8.50 0.57
C GLN A 3 -20.41 -7.13 0.82
N ASN A 4 -21.71 -7.09 1.04
CA ASN A 4 -22.43 -5.85 1.34
C ASN A 4 -21.80 -5.26 2.61
N SER A 5 -21.55 -3.95 2.67
CA SER A 5 -20.77 -3.27 3.72
C SER A 5 -21.41 -3.29 5.13
N LEU A 6 -22.45 -4.11 5.31
CA LEU A 6 -23.28 -4.23 6.51
C LEU A 6 -23.43 -5.69 6.98
N ASP A 7 -22.90 -6.67 6.23
CA ASP A 7 -23.02 -8.08 6.59
C ASP A 7 -21.86 -8.53 7.48
N TRP A 8 -22.19 -9.05 8.66
CA TRP A 8 -21.23 -9.59 9.62
C TRP A 8 -20.51 -10.83 9.07
N MET A 9 -19.17 -10.82 9.15
CA MET A 9 -18.37 -11.99 8.86
C MET A 9 -18.30 -12.88 10.11
N MET A 10 -18.95 -14.05 10.06
CA MET A 10 -19.00 -14.99 11.19
C MET A 10 -17.97 -16.11 11.06
N PHE A 11 -17.34 -16.46 12.17
CA PHE A 11 -16.42 -17.59 12.31
C PHE A 11 -16.88 -18.44 13.49
N SER A 12 -17.29 -19.69 13.25
CA SER A 12 -17.99 -20.52 14.25
C SER A 12 -17.15 -21.63 14.89
N GLU A 13 -15.89 -21.81 14.50
CA GLU A 13 -15.07 -22.96 14.91
C GLU A 13 -13.69 -22.56 15.42
N VAL A 14 -13.66 -21.56 16.31
CA VAL A 14 -12.40 -21.08 16.91
C VAL A 14 -12.24 -21.72 18.29
N ALA A 15 -11.63 -22.90 18.34
CA ALA A 15 -11.32 -23.58 19.61
C ALA A 15 -10.18 -22.91 20.40
N GLN A 16 -9.45 -21.98 19.77
CA GLN A 16 -8.31 -21.28 20.36
C GLN A 16 -8.68 -19.83 20.72
N ASN A 17 -8.00 -19.24 21.70
CA ASN A 17 -8.23 -17.84 22.11
C ASN A 17 -7.72 -16.79 21.10
N SER A 18 -7.35 -17.22 19.88
CA SER A 18 -6.81 -16.34 18.85
C SER A 18 -7.24 -16.80 17.47
N LEU A 19 -7.70 -15.85 16.65
CA LEU A 19 -8.04 -16.05 15.24
C LEU A 19 -7.23 -15.06 14.41
N ARG A 20 -6.56 -15.54 13.37
CA ARG A 20 -5.87 -14.68 12.39
C ARG A 20 -6.73 -14.55 11.15
N MET A 21 -7.05 -13.31 10.78
CA MET A 21 -7.81 -12.97 9.58
C MET A 21 -6.87 -12.36 8.53
N TYR A 22 -7.03 -12.78 7.27
CA TYR A 22 -6.14 -12.38 6.17
C TYR A 22 -6.86 -11.66 5.03
N ASN A 23 -8.19 -11.72 4.97
CA ASN A 23 -9.01 -11.11 3.91
C ASN A 23 -9.73 -9.85 4.41
N VAL A 24 -8.98 -8.96 5.05
CA VAL A 24 -9.51 -7.73 5.64
C VAL A 24 -9.11 -6.55 4.75
N GLU A 25 -10.06 -5.69 4.40
CA GLU A 25 -9.77 -4.55 3.51
C GLU A 25 -8.83 -3.55 4.19
N PRO A 26 -7.73 -3.18 3.52
CA PRO A 26 -6.79 -2.20 4.05
C PRO A 26 -7.40 -0.80 4.05
N GLY A 27 -7.25 -0.08 5.17
CA GLY A 27 -7.78 1.27 5.36
C GLY A 27 -9.20 1.34 5.94
N ALA A 28 -9.81 0.19 6.23
CA ALA A 28 -11.14 0.12 6.85
C ALA A 28 -11.02 -0.12 8.37
N THR A 29 -12.05 0.34 9.10
CA THR A 29 -12.22 0.07 10.53
C THR A 29 -13.26 -1.03 10.71
N TYR A 30 -12.91 -2.06 11.46
CA TYR A 30 -13.77 -3.21 11.70
C TYR A 30 -14.25 -3.23 13.14
N GLU A 31 -15.53 -3.54 13.33
CA GLU A 31 -16.08 -3.90 14.62
C GLU A 31 -15.94 -5.41 14.82
N VAL A 32 -15.34 -5.80 15.94
CA VAL A 32 -15.10 -7.20 16.30
C VAL A 32 -15.81 -7.52 17.60
N GLN A 33 -16.59 -8.60 17.59
CA GLN A 33 -17.28 -9.16 18.74
C GLN A 33 -17.05 -10.67 18.80
N VAL A 34 -16.97 -11.22 20.01
CA VAL A 34 -16.74 -12.64 20.26
C VAL A 34 -17.84 -13.15 21.20
N ARG A 35 -18.28 -14.38 20.97
CA ARG A 35 -19.15 -15.13 21.89
C ARG A 35 -18.73 -16.58 21.91
N CYS A 36 -19.06 -17.31 22.97
CA CYS A 36 -18.74 -18.73 23.09
C CYS A 36 -20.01 -19.58 23.25
N SER A 37 -19.91 -20.84 22.86
CA SER A 37 -20.90 -21.88 23.17
C SER A 37 -20.13 -23.13 23.57
N LEU A 38 -20.57 -23.81 24.63
CA LEU A 38 -20.20 -25.21 24.84
C LEU A 38 -20.92 -26.09 23.80
N ASP A 39 -20.32 -27.24 23.46
CA ASP A 39 -20.68 -28.15 22.37
C ASP A 39 -22.19 -28.44 22.20
N HIS A 40 -22.96 -28.40 23.29
CA HIS A 40 -24.41 -28.65 23.31
C HIS A 40 -25.22 -27.58 24.06
N SER A 41 -24.66 -26.39 24.26
CA SER A 41 -25.26 -25.30 25.03
C SER A 41 -25.70 -24.14 24.16
N SER A 42 -26.52 -23.25 24.73
CA SER A 42 -26.84 -21.95 24.13
C SER A 42 -25.60 -21.06 24.02
N TRP A 43 -25.59 -20.19 23.01
CA TRP A 43 -24.59 -19.13 22.89
C TRP A 43 -24.59 -18.22 24.11
N SER A 44 -23.40 -17.77 24.52
CA SER A 44 -23.25 -16.66 25.45
C SER A 44 -23.73 -15.35 24.81
N ASP A 45 -23.91 -14.34 25.66
CA ASP A 45 -23.98 -12.97 25.20
C ASP A 45 -22.70 -12.57 24.46
N TRP A 46 -22.82 -11.60 23.55
CA TRP A 46 -21.69 -11.05 22.82
C TRP A 46 -20.77 -10.25 23.75
N SER A 47 -19.46 -10.36 23.51
CA SER A 47 -18.47 -9.51 24.16
C SER A 47 -18.65 -8.05 23.75
N LYS A 48 -18.01 -7.15 24.51
CA LYS A 48 -17.92 -5.74 24.14
C LYS A 48 -17.31 -5.59 22.73
N ALA A 49 -17.93 -4.71 21.93
CA ALA A 49 -17.43 -4.31 20.63
C ALA A 49 -16.03 -3.71 20.74
N THR A 50 -15.11 -4.22 19.93
CA THR A 50 -13.75 -3.67 19.78
C THR A 50 -13.58 -3.18 18.36
N PHE A 51 -13.07 -1.95 18.20
CA PHE A 51 -12.80 -1.37 16.89
C PHE A 51 -11.32 -1.52 16.54
N VAL A 52 -11.05 -2.08 15.37
CA VAL A 52 -9.69 -2.30 14.87
C VAL A 52 -9.53 -1.58 13.54
N GLU A 53 -8.59 -0.65 13.47
CA GLU A 53 -8.23 0.05 12.24
C GLU A 53 -7.14 -0.74 11.49
N VAL A 54 -7.46 -1.20 10.28
CA VAL A 54 -6.47 -1.82 9.42
C VAL A 54 -5.74 -0.73 8.67
N HIS A 55 -4.48 -0.53 9.00
CA HIS A 55 -3.65 0.48 8.33
C HIS A 55 -3.54 0.14 6.84
N GLY A 56 -3.95 1.08 5.99
CA GLY A 56 -3.92 0.88 4.55
C GLY A 56 -2.50 0.68 4.01
N TYR A 57 -2.37 -0.11 2.94
CA TYR A 57 -1.11 -0.38 2.21
C TYR A 57 -0.48 0.86 1.51
N PHE A 58 -0.75 2.07 2.00
CA PHE A 58 -0.28 3.35 1.46
C PHE A 58 1.25 3.48 1.40
N ARG A 59 2.00 2.66 2.16
CA ARG A 59 3.46 2.64 2.09
C ARG A 59 3.97 2.24 0.70
N ASN A 60 3.32 1.28 0.04
CA ASN A 60 3.80 0.77 -1.25
C ASN A 60 3.51 1.74 -2.41
N GLN A 61 2.36 2.43 -2.40
CA GLN A 61 2.07 3.42 -3.44
C GLN A 61 3.09 4.56 -3.45
N ARG A 62 3.47 5.09 -2.28
CA ARG A 62 4.49 6.14 -2.21
C ARG A 62 5.85 5.65 -2.73
N LEU A 63 6.27 4.43 -2.37
CA LEU A 63 7.53 3.87 -2.84
C LEU A 63 7.54 3.64 -4.36
N VAL A 64 6.44 3.14 -4.93
CA VAL A 64 6.31 2.94 -6.38
C VAL A 64 6.42 4.27 -7.12
N TRP A 65 5.71 5.30 -6.68
CA TRP A 65 5.82 6.63 -7.29
C TRP A 65 7.22 7.21 -7.17
N THR A 66 7.87 7.07 -6.00
CA THR A 66 9.26 7.48 -5.83
C THR A 66 10.19 6.77 -6.81
N LEU A 67 10.05 5.47 -7.01
CA LEU A 67 10.85 4.72 -7.99
C LEU A 67 10.60 5.24 -9.41
N VAL A 68 9.34 5.47 -9.80
CA VAL A 68 8.99 6.02 -11.11
C VAL A 68 9.68 7.37 -11.36
N PHE A 69 9.65 8.27 -10.38
CA PHE A 69 10.34 9.56 -10.49
C PHE A 69 11.85 9.40 -10.64
N VAL A 70 12.48 8.55 -9.83
CA VAL A 70 13.93 8.31 -9.88
C VAL A 70 14.34 7.74 -11.24
N PHE A 71 13.64 6.71 -11.71
CA PHE A 71 13.91 6.08 -13.01
C PHE A 71 13.62 7.00 -14.21
N SER A 72 12.76 8.01 -14.04
CA SER A 72 12.48 9.00 -15.09
C SER A 72 13.50 10.15 -15.11
N LEU A 73 13.87 10.68 -13.94
CA LEU A 73 14.79 11.81 -13.81
C LEU A 73 16.21 11.49 -14.28
N ILE A 74 16.72 10.31 -13.97
CA ILE A 74 18.10 9.91 -14.33
C ILE A 74 18.35 9.93 -15.85
N PRO A 75 17.57 9.23 -16.69
CA PRO A 75 17.78 9.26 -18.14
C PRO A 75 17.48 10.64 -18.73
N PHE A 76 16.51 11.37 -18.18
CA PHE A 76 16.21 12.73 -18.62
C PHE A 76 17.40 13.68 -18.42
N LEU A 77 18.02 13.64 -17.24
CA LEU A 77 19.24 14.39 -16.95
C LEU A 77 20.41 13.94 -17.83
N ALA A 78 20.57 12.63 -18.06
CA ALA A 78 21.61 12.11 -18.95
C ALA A 78 21.49 12.66 -20.38
N VAL A 79 20.28 12.68 -20.94
CA VAL A 79 20.02 13.25 -22.28
C VAL A 79 20.33 14.74 -22.32
N ILE A 80 19.90 15.52 -21.31
CA ILE A 80 20.20 16.95 -21.22
C ILE A 80 21.72 17.19 -21.16
N CYS A 81 22.45 16.43 -20.34
CA CYS A 81 23.90 16.52 -20.24
C CYS A 81 24.58 16.24 -21.59
N ILE A 82 24.16 15.20 -22.31
CA ILE A 82 24.69 14.87 -23.64
C ILE A 82 24.45 16.02 -24.63
N LEU A 83 23.24 16.59 -24.63
CA LEU A 83 22.89 17.72 -25.51
C LEU A 83 23.74 18.96 -25.22
N ILE A 84 23.97 19.29 -23.93
CA ILE A 84 24.80 20.43 -23.54
C ILE A 84 26.25 20.21 -23.95
N LEU A 85 26.82 19.03 -23.71
CA LEU A 85 28.19 18.70 -24.09
C LEU A 85 28.37 18.77 -25.61
N LYS A 86 27.47 18.15 -26.38
CA LYS A 86 27.49 18.25 -27.84
C LYS A 86 27.40 19.70 -28.32
N ARG A 87 26.51 20.50 -27.73
CA ARG A 87 26.37 21.93 -28.08
C ARG A 87 27.65 22.72 -27.78
N LYS A 88 28.32 22.46 -26.65
CA LYS A 88 29.60 23.10 -26.30
C LYS A 88 30.71 22.70 -27.28
N LEU A 89 30.82 21.42 -27.60
CA LEU A 89 31.81 20.90 -28.57
C LEU A 89 31.60 21.52 -29.96
N VAL A 90 30.35 21.58 -30.43
CA VAL A 90 30.01 22.22 -31.71
C VAL A 90 30.35 23.71 -31.70
N LYS A 91 30.07 24.44 -30.61
CA LYS A 91 30.46 25.85 -30.48
C LYS A 91 31.98 26.06 -30.54
N GLN A 92 32.75 25.17 -29.92
CA GLN A 92 34.21 25.25 -29.91
C GLN A 92 34.83 24.90 -31.27
N TRP A 93 34.18 24.05 -32.07
CA TRP A 93 34.63 23.71 -33.42
C TRP A 93 34.25 24.75 -34.48
N ILE A 94 33.13 25.47 -34.32
CA ILE A 94 32.64 26.45 -35.30
C ILE A 94 33.33 27.82 -35.15
N LEU A 95 33.73 28.20 -33.95
CA LEU A 95 34.41 29.47 -33.71
C LEU A 95 35.92 29.19 -33.67
N PRO A 96 36.73 29.74 -34.60
CA PRO A 96 38.17 29.65 -34.47
C PRO A 96 38.58 30.29 -33.13
N PRO A 97 39.62 29.79 -32.44
CA PRO A 97 40.10 30.40 -31.22
C PRO A 97 40.51 31.84 -31.54
N ILE A 98 39.77 32.82 -30.99
CA ILE A 98 40.10 34.23 -31.15
C ILE A 98 41.14 34.55 -30.06
N PRO A 99 42.38 34.95 -30.42
CA PRO A 99 43.44 35.32 -29.48
C PRO A 99 43.18 36.65 -28.76
#